data_AF-A0A1V5V2L7-F1
#
_entry.id   AF-A0A1V5V2L7-F1
#
_cell.length_a   1.000
_cell.length_b   1.000
_cell.length_c   1.000
_cell.angle_alpha   90.00
_cell.angle_beta   90.00
_cell.angle_gamma   90.00
#
_symmetry.space_group_name_H-M   'P 1'
#
loop_
_entity.id
_entity.type
_entity.pdbx_description
1 polymer ?
#
loop_
_entity_poly.entity_id
_entity_poly.type
_entity_poly.pdbx_seq_one_letter_code
_entity_poly.pdbx_strand_id
1 'polypeptide(L)'
;MGMGAKLAIALLTVGCATVFAAEVLKPAEQKDFLKDSRLSFADGVFSCKGNYAILMSAEIFPVDPSKKYRISGKFRAKPGTEPAVLYFGYVPHDGKNAAIASASVNWFPNTETQLAEPAKAGETVLKVKDASKWNMKANHGVVAFNVKPDFSDLPNSDIADAVPGKIENKGDVWEITLKAPLKKAYEKGTAVRQQTHGGTYIYNGAAGRKTSDDWQTFSGVISGHAKSGNTAAQWWPGTKAARILIGANYGAKGKFETEFKDIVVETVD
;
A
#
# COMPACT_ATOMS: atom_id res chain seq x y z
N MET A 1 7.92 -68.29 -36.63
CA MET A 1 8.56 -67.05 -37.10
C MET A 1 7.49 -66.21 -37.76
N GLY A 2 7.10 -65.01 -37.35
CA GLY A 2 7.40 -64.15 -36.21
C GLY A 2 6.38 -63.01 -36.28
N MET A 3 5.50 -62.90 -35.29
CA MET A 3 4.54 -61.81 -35.13
C MET A 3 5.16 -60.81 -34.15
N GLY A 4 5.17 -59.51 -34.48
CA GLY A 4 5.69 -58.49 -33.58
C GLY A 4 5.64 -57.09 -34.17
N ALA A 5 4.44 -56.50 -34.21
CA ALA A 5 4.27 -55.08 -34.44
C ALA A 5 4.83 -54.31 -33.25
N LYS A 6 5.83 -53.45 -33.47
CA LYS A 6 6.36 -52.52 -32.44
C LYS A 6 5.62 -51.18 -32.57
N LEU A 7 4.73 -50.95 -31.62
CA LEU A 7 4.16 -49.64 -31.32
C LEU A 7 5.25 -48.78 -30.66
N ALA A 8 5.66 -47.68 -31.29
CA ALA A 8 6.53 -46.69 -30.65
C ALA A 8 5.64 -45.65 -29.95
N ILE A 9 5.65 -45.69 -28.63
CA ILE A 9 5.01 -44.70 -27.75
C ILE A 9 5.85 -43.41 -27.82
N ALA A 10 5.25 -42.33 -28.32
CA ALA A 10 5.80 -40.99 -28.19
C ALA A 10 5.66 -40.54 -26.74
N LEU A 11 6.78 -40.49 -26.00
CA LEU A 11 6.83 -39.79 -24.72
C LEU A 11 6.70 -38.28 -24.98
N LEU A 12 5.53 -37.72 -24.68
CA LEU A 12 5.38 -36.30 -24.42
C LEU A 12 6.09 -35.99 -23.10
N THR A 13 7.32 -35.50 -23.17
CA THR A 13 7.96 -34.84 -22.03
C THR A 13 7.21 -33.54 -21.76
N VAL A 14 6.31 -33.56 -20.78
CA VAL A 14 5.80 -32.35 -20.13
C VAL A 14 7.00 -31.73 -19.40
N GLY A 15 7.63 -30.74 -20.02
CA GLY A 15 8.60 -29.91 -19.34
C GLY A 15 7.88 -29.13 -18.25
N CYS A 16 8.00 -29.58 -17.00
CA CYS A 16 7.81 -28.69 -15.86
C CYS A 16 8.88 -27.59 -16.00
N ALA A 17 8.48 -26.43 -16.52
CA ALA A 17 9.28 -25.22 -16.38
C ALA A 17 9.45 -25.00 -14.89
N THR A 18 10.65 -25.26 -14.38
CA THR A 18 11.07 -24.80 -13.05
C THR A 18 10.97 -23.28 -13.08
N VAL A 19 9.93 -22.75 -12.46
CA VAL A 19 9.77 -21.32 -12.20
C VAL A 19 10.97 -20.92 -11.35
N PHE A 20 11.89 -20.14 -11.92
CA PHE A 20 13.08 -19.68 -11.19
C PHE A 20 12.68 -18.50 -10.33
N ALA A 21 12.28 -18.77 -9.09
CA ALA A 21 12.09 -17.70 -8.13
C ALA A 21 13.46 -17.20 -7.64
N ALA A 22 13.76 -15.90 -7.82
CA ALA A 22 14.98 -15.29 -7.33
C ALA A 22 14.68 -14.53 -6.04
N GLU A 23 15.40 -14.87 -4.96
CA GLU A 23 15.29 -14.19 -3.67
C GLU A 23 15.72 -12.73 -3.81
N VAL A 24 14.85 -11.81 -3.36
CA VAL A 24 15.08 -10.35 -3.39
C VAL A 24 15.46 -9.84 -2.00
N LEU A 25 14.73 -10.28 -0.97
CA LEU A 25 14.99 -9.88 0.41
C LEU A 25 14.43 -10.93 1.37
N LYS A 26 15.24 -11.32 2.37
CA LYS A 26 14.87 -12.32 3.38
C LYS A 26 15.40 -11.94 4.76
N PRO A 27 14.62 -11.19 5.56
CA PRO A 27 14.99 -10.86 6.92
C PRO A 27 15.16 -12.13 7.76
N ALA A 28 16.32 -12.30 8.39
CA ALA A 28 16.69 -13.49 9.16
C ALA A 28 17.12 -13.16 10.59
N GLU A 29 17.38 -11.89 10.91
CA GLU A 29 17.78 -11.41 12.23
C GLU A 29 17.04 -10.14 12.63
N GLN A 30 17.04 -9.81 13.93
CA GLN A 30 16.36 -8.62 14.44
C GLN A 30 16.84 -7.30 13.78
N LYS A 31 18.13 -7.19 13.44
CA LYS A 31 18.71 -6.00 12.79
C LYS A 31 18.19 -5.77 11.37
N ASP A 32 17.57 -6.78 10.75
CA ASP A 32 17.03 -6.70 9.40
C ASP A 32 15.67 -5.98 9.38
N PHE A 33 15.17 -5.59 10.56
CA PHE A 33 14.05 -4.67 10.75
C PHE A 33 14.54 -3.35 11.36
N LEU A 34 13.83 -2.27 11.07
CA LEU A 34 14.02 -1.00 11.77
C LEU A 34 13.83 -1.23 13.28
N LYS A 35 14.64 -0.53 14.09
CA LYS A 35 14.67 -0.70 15.55
C LYS A 35 13.28 -0.48 16.15
N ASP A 36 12.74 -1.52 16.77
CA ASP A 36 11.50 -1.49 17.54
C ASP A 36 11.68 -2.28 18.83
N SER A 37 11.35 -1.68 19.99
CA SER A 37 11.50 -2.31 21.31
C SER A 37 10.50 -3.45 21.57
N ARG A 38 9.49 -3.59 20.71
CA ARG A 38 8.48 -4.65 20.77
C ARG A 38 8.90 -5.90 19.99
N LEU A 39 9.87 -5.77 19.10
CA LEU A 39 10.40 -6.88 18.31
C LEU A 39 11.57 -7.54 19.06
N SER A 40 11.54 -8.87 19.12
CA SER A 40 12.67 -9.70 19.57
C SER A 40 12.86 -10.87 18.62
N PHE A 41 14.06 -11.44 18.60
CA PHE A 41 14.39 -12.62 17.79
C PHE A 41 15.11 -13.66 18.65
N ALA A 42 14.64 -14.90 18.63
CA ALA A 42 15.25 -16.04 19.31
C ALA A 42 14.90 -17.33 18.55
N ASP A 43 15.84 -18.28 18.47
CA ASP A 43 15.63 -19.61 17.90
C ASP A 43 14.99 -19.62 16.50
N GLY A 44 15.37 -18.66 15.64
CA GLY A 44 14.84 -18.55 14.28
C GLY A 44 13.42 -17.98 14.19
N VAL A 45 12.87 -17.45 15.28
CA VAL A 45 11.51 -16.90 15.36
C VAL A 45 11.56 -15.45 15.83
N PHE A 46 10.89 -14.59 15.07
CA PHE A 46 10.60 -13.24 15.52
C PHE A 46 9.36 -13.26 16.40
N SER A 47 9.37 -12.45 17.46
CA SER A 47 8.21 -12.20 18.29
C SER A 47 7.94 -10.70 18.43
N CYS A 48 6.68 -10.32 18.29
CA CYS A 48 6.22 -8.94 18.40
C CYS A 48 5.11 -8.81 19.46
N LYS A 49 5.45 -8.13 20.56
CA LYS A 49 4.55 -7.93 21.71
C LYS A 49 3.80 -6.59 21.67
N GLY A 50 2.72 -6.52 22.44
CA GLY A 50 2.02 -5.27 22.74
C GLY A 50 0.95 -4.88 21.73
N ASN A 51 0.27 -3.77 22.00
CA ASN A 51 -0.89 -3.32 21.23
C ASN A 51 -0.39 -2.58 19.97
N TYR A 52 -0.62 -3.20 18.81
CA TYR A 52 -0.29 -2.71 17.47
C TYR A 52 1.14 -2.21 17.22
N ALA A 53 1.91 -2.96 16.44
CA ALA A 53 3.24 -2.56 15.97
C ALA A 53 3.31 -2.52 14.45
N ILE A 54 4.03 -1.53 13.92
CA ILE A 54 4.41 -1.45 12.51
C ILE A 54 5.90 -1.76 12.42
N LEU A 55 6.21 -2.96 11.95
CA LEU A 55 7.57 -3.41 11.71
C LEU A 55 7.87 -3.22 10.22
N MET A 56 9.04 -2.68 9.92
CA MET A 56 9.50 -2.49 8.55
C MET A 56 10.89 -3.08 8.39
N SER A 57 11.20 -3.70 7.25
CA SER A 57 12.58 -4.11 6.97
C SER A 57 13.52 -2.91 7.04
N ALA A 58 14.75 -3.10 7.53
CA ALA A 58 15.80 -2.10 7.55
C ALA A 58 16.35 -1.82 6.15
N GLU A 59 16.35 -2.83 5.29
CA GLU A 59 16.69 -2.70 3.87
C GLU A 59 15.49 -2.25 3.03
N ILE A 60 15.78 -1.43 2.02
CA ILE A 60 14.87 -1.07 0.93
C ILE A 60 15.40 -1.77 -0.32
N PHE A 61 14.56 -2.53 -1.03
CA PHE A 61 14.94 -3.15 -2.30
C PHE A 61 14.38 -2.37 -3.50
N PRO A 62 15.11 -2.31 -4.63
CA PRO A 62 14.62 -1.66 -5.84
C PRO A 62 13.45 -2.45 -6.45
N VAL A 63 12.48 -1.75 -7.03
CA VAL A 63 11.32 -2.34 -7.69
C VAL A 63 11.43 -2.17 -9.20
N ASP A 64 11.52 -3.29 -9.91
CA ASP A 64 11.34 -3.37 -11.36
C ASP A 64 9.88 -3.76 -11.67
N PRO A 65 9.06 -2.86 -12.22
CA PRO A 65 7.64 -3.12 -12.47
C PRO A 65 7.38 -4.12 -13.62
N SER A 66 8.39 -4.47 -14.42
CA SER A 66 8.28 -5.53 -15.44
C SER A 66 8.25 -6.93 -14.82
N LYS A 67 8.70 -7.06 -13.56
CA LYS A 67 8.72 -8.32 -12.82
C LYS A 67 7.47 -8.47 -11.93
N LYS A 68 7.15 -9.71 -11.59
CA LYS A 68 6.20 -10.04 -10.52
C LYS A 68 6.99 -10.34 -9.24
N TYR A 69 6.47 -9.90 -8.11
CA TYR A 69 7.05 -10.15 -6.80
C TYR A 69 6.05 -10.93 -5.95
N ARG A 70 6.51 -11.99 -5.31
CA ARG A 70 5.79 -12.63 -4.22
C ARG A 70 6.40 -12.22 -2.91
N ILE A 71 5.56 -11.79 -1.97
CA ILE A 71 5.90 -11.71 -0.56
C ILE A 71 5.24 -12.87 0.17
N SER A 72 5.95 -13.55 1.05
CA SER A 72 5.38 -14.60 1.88
C SER A 72 6.04 -14.66 3.26
N GLY A 73 5.37 -15.35 4.19
CA GLY A 73 5.85 -15.55 5.54
C GLY A 73 4.92 -16.44 6.36
N LYS A 74 5.45 -17.01 7.45
CA LYS A 74 4.68 -17.79 8.42
C LYS A 74 4.40 -16.97 9.66
N PHE A 75 3.16 -17.00 10.13
CA PHE A 75 2.69 -16.23 11.28
C PHE A 75 1.84 -17.09 12.19
N ARG A 76 1.88 -16.81 13.49
CA ARG A 76 0.96 -17.37 14.50
C ARG A 76 0.77 -16.40 15.67
N ALA A 77 -0.27 -16.61 16.46
CA ALA A 77 -0.33 -16.11 17.82
C ALA A 77 0.64 -16.94 18.67
N LYS A 78 1.37 -16.31 19.56
CA LYS A 78 2.20 -17.04 20.51
C LYS A 78 1.31 -17.91 21.40
N PRO A 79 1.69 -19.16 21.68
CA PRO A 79 0.92 -20.01 22.59
C PRO A 79 0.60 -19.31 23.92
N GLY A 80 -0.67 -19.34 24.32
CA GLY A 80 -1.15 -18.65 25.53
C GLY A 80 -1.36 -17.14 25.37
N THR A 81 -1.50 -16.65 24.14
CA THR A 81 -1.94 -15.28 23.81
C THR A 81 -3.10 -15.30 22.83
N GLU A 82 -3.82 -14.18 22.76
CA GLU A 82 -4.99 -14.09 21.89
C GLU A 82 -4.59 -13.94 20.40
N PRO A 83 -5.36 -14.54 19.46
CA PRO A 83 -5.27 -14.27 18.04
C PRO A 83 -5.36 -12.78 17.70
N ALA A 84 -4.43 -12.30 16.88
CA ALA A 84 -4.31 -10.88 16.56
C ALA A 84 -4.54 -10.62 15.07
N VAL A 85 -5.02 -9.42 14.72
CA VAL A 85 -5.15 -9.00 13.32
C VAL A 85 -3.78 -8.59 12.79
N LEU A 86 -3.43 -9.12 11.63
CA LEU A 86 -2.19 -8.94 10.89
C LEU A 86 -2.46 -8.18 9.58
N TYR A 87 -1.55 -7.26 9.31
CA TYR A 87 -1.34 -6.66 8.00
C TYR A 87 0.07 -6.99 7.51
N PHE A 88 0.23 -7.41 6.26
CA PHE A 88 1.51 -7.83 5.70
C PHE A 88 1.61 -7.43 4.22
N GLY A 89 2.72 -6.82 3.83
CA GLY A 89 2.96 -6.37 2.47
C GLY A 89 4.13 -5.40 2.38
N TYR A 90 3.92 -4.23 1.76
CA TYR A 90 4.99 -3.32 1.39
C TYR A 90 4.73 -1.86 1.76
N VAL A 91 5.79 -1.14 2.09
CA VAL A 91 5.84 0.33 2.06
C VAL A 91 6.45 0.79 0.73
N PRO A 92 5.66 1.31 -0.22
CA PRO A 92 6.19 1.80 -1.49
C PRO A 92 6.94 3.13 -1.29
N HIS A 93 8.09 3.26 -1.95
CA HIS A 93 8.93 4.46 -1.94
C HIS A 93 9.13 5.00 -3.36
N ASP A 94 9.20 6.32 -3.48
CA ASP A 94 9.45 7.02 -4.74
C ASP A 94 10.94 7.03 -5.13
N GLY A 95 11.28 7.70 -6.23
CA GLY A 95 12.67 7.82 -6.71
C GLY A 95 13.60 8.64 -5.82
N LYS A 96 13.08 9.31 -4.77
CA LYS A 96 13.84 10.03 -3.75
C LYS A 96 13.93 9.23 -2.44
N ASN A 97 13.50 7.97 -2.45
CA ASN A 97 13.35 7.13 -1.26
C ASN A 97 12.43 7.74 -0.20
N ALA A 98 11.42 8.52 -0.60
CA ALA A 98 10.34 8.95 0.29
C ALA A 98 9.17 7.96 0.19
N ALA A 99 8.57 7.61 1.33
CA ALA A 99 7.38 6.76 1.35
C ALA A 99 6.21 7.46 0.62
N ILE A 100 5.55 6.73 -0.28
CA ILE A 100 4.42 7.25 -1.03
C ILE A 100 3.18 7.21 -0.12
N ALA A 101 2.64 8.37 0.23
CA ALA A 101 1.43 8.45 1.05
C ALA A 101 0.20 8.00 0.26
N SER A 102 -0.73 7.27 0.88
CA SER A 102 -1.95 6.79 0.19
C SER A 102 -2.76 7.92 -0.44
N ALA A 103 -2.84 9.07 0.24
CA ALA A 103 -3.55 10.23 -0.27
C ALA A 103 -2.91 10.87 -1.49
N SER A 104 -1.66 10.50 -1.83
CA SER A 104 -0.99 10.99 -3.04
C SER A 104 -1.31 10.19 -4.29
N VAL A 105 -2.00 9.05 -4.16
CA VAL A 105 -2.34 8.17 -5.30
C VAL A 105 -3.82 7.78 -5.34
N ASN A 106 -4.50 7.81 -4.20
CA ASN A 106 -5.89 7.41 -4.06
C ASN A 106 -6.84 8.59 -4.30
N TRP A 107 -7.79 8.40 -5.22
CA TRP A 107 -8.63 9.47 -5.75
C TRP A 107 -10.10 9.04 -5.82
N PHE A 108 -11.00 10.03 -5.81
CA PHE A 108 -12.43 9.79 -6.05
C PHE A 108 -12.79 10.04 -7.52
N PRO A 109 -13.51 9.10 -8.17
CA PRO A 109 -13.87 9.22 -9.57
C PRO A 109 -14.73 10.44 -9.89
N ASN A 110 -14.42 11.10 -11.00
CA ASN A 110 -15.18 12.23 -11.56
C ASN A 110 -15.24 13.46 -10.63
N THR A 111 -14.16 13.75 -9.92
CA THR A 111 -14.05 14.91 -9.00
C THR A 111 -13.16 16.03 -9.55
N GLU A 112 -12.61 15.85 -10.75
CA GLU A 112 -11.81 16.84 -11.43
C GLU A 112 -12.61 18.12 -11.70
N THR A 113 -12.03 19.25 -11.29
CA THR A 113 -12.59 20.59 -11.47
C THR A 113 -11.47 21.63 -11.46
N GLN A 114 -11.79 22.91 -11.35
CA GLN A 114 -10.81 23.99 -11.26
C GLN A 114 -11.16 24.97 -10.14
N LEU A 115 -10.14 25.63 -9.58
CA LEU A 115 -10.33 26.80 -8.74
C LEU A 115 -11.11 27.89 -9.51
N ALA A 116 -12.17 28.40 -8.90
CA ALA A 116 -13.00 29.47 -9.47
C ALA A 116 -12.37 30.87 -9.28
N GLU A 117 -11.57 31.03 -8.23
CA GLU A 117 -10.81 32.23 -7.87
C GLU A 117 -9.39 31.83 -7.43
N PRO A 118 -8.41 32.75 -7.42
CA PRO A 118 -7.11 32.46 -6.84
C PRO A 118 -7.25 32.13 -5.35
N ALA A 119 -6.48 31.16 -4.85
CA ALA A 119 -6.42 30.80 -3.44
C ALA A 119 -5.08 31.24 -2.86
N LYS A 120 -5.07 32.08 -1.83
CA LYS A 120 -3.85 32.65 -1.25
C LYS A 120 -3.27 31.76 -0.16
N ALA A 121 -1.96 31.87 0.05
CA ALA A 121 -1.34 31.31 1.24
C ALA A 121 -2.02 31.86 2.51
N GLY A 122 -2.28 31.00 3.49
CA GLY A 122 -3.01 31.35 4.71
C GLY A 122 -4.54 31.18 4.63
N GLU A 123 -5.12 30.98 3.44
CA GLU A 123 -6.56 30.75 3.32
C GLU A 123 -6.96 29.32 3.74
N THR A 124 -8.17 29.20 4.30
CA THR A 124 -8.78 27.93 4.72
C THR A 124 -10.04 27.59 3.95
N VAL A 125 -10.45 28.41 2.98
CA VAL A 125 -11.64 28.17 2.15
C VAL A 125 -11.21 28.28 0.69
N LEU A 126 -11.42 27.20 -0.07
CA LEU A 126 -11.23 27.21 -1.51
C LEU A 126 -12.58 27.40 -2.19
N LYS A 127 -12.58 28.11 -3.32
CA LYS A 127 -13.72 28.17 -4.22
C LYS A 127 -13.42 27.38 -5.49
N VAL A 128 -14.24 26.40 -5.82
CA VAL A 128 -14.12 25.60 -7.04
C VAL A 128 -15.37 25.73 -7.91
N LYS A 129 -15.22 25.50 -9.21
CA LYS A 129 -16.32 25.61 -10.19
C LYS A 129 -17.43 24.60 -9.93
N ASP A 130 -17.06 23.35 -9.65
CA ASP A 130 -18.03 22.26 -9.42
C ASP A 130 -17.45 21.20 -8.49
N ALA A 131 -18.09 20.98 -7.35
CA ALA A 131 -17.80 19.88 -6.43
C ALA A 131 -19.01 18.95 -6.22
N SER A 132 -20.00 18.99 -7.12
CA SER A 132 -21.25 18.21 -7.00
C SER A 132 -21.05 16.69 -6.89
N LYS A 133 -19.96 16.17 -7.47
CA LYS A 133 -19.58 14.75 -7.45
C LYS A 133 -18.61 14.38 -6.33
N TRP A 134 -18.17 15.36 -5.53
CA TRP A 134 -17.24 15.10 -4.43
C TRP A 134 -17.93 14.34 -3.31
N ASN A 135 -17.20 13.42 -2.68
CA ASN A 135 -17.64 12.79 -1.45
C ASN A 135 -17.54 13.78 -0.29
N MET A 136 -18.65 14.46 -0.02
CA MET A 136 -18.75 15.53 0.98
C MET A 136 -18.48 15.05 2.40
N LYS A 137 -18.73 13.77 2.70
CA LYS A 137 -18.61 13.19 4.06
C LYS A 137 -17.32 12.39 4.25
N ALA A 138 -16.37 12.45 3.31
CA ALA A 138 -15.12 11.73 3.42
C ALA A 138 -14.31 12.21 4.64
N ASN A 139 -14.13 11.36 5.65
CA ASN A 139 -13.37 11.67 6.87
C ASN A 139 -11.90 12.05 6.59
N HIS A 140 -11.36 11.53 5.49
CA HIS A 140 -9.98 11.68 5.07
C HIS A 140 -9.83 12.28 3.67
N GLY A 141 -10.87 12.98 3.19
CA GLY A 141 -10.83 13.66 1.90
C GLY A 141 -9.79 14.79 1.89
N VAL A 142 -9.08 14.92 0.78
CA VAL A 142 -8.12 15.98 0.51
C VAL A 142 -8.39 16.60 -0.85
N VAL A 143 -8.02 17.87 -1.01
CA VAL A 143 -7.95 18.55 -2.30
C VAL A 143 -6.55 18.35 -2.84
N ALA A 144 -6.41 17.73 -4.01
CA ALA A 144 -5.14 17.68 -4.72
C ALA A 144 -5.10 18.76 -5.80
N PHE A 145 -3.96 19.44 -5.91
CA PHE A 145 -3.74 20.56 -6.83
C PHE A 145 -2.91 20.14 -8.04
N ASN A 146 -2.99 20.92 -9.11
CA ASN A 146 -2.21 20.72 -10.35
C ASN A 146 -2.42 19.35 -11.01
N VAL A 147 -3.62 18.79 -10.84
CA VAL A 147 -3.94 17.43 -11.27
C VAL A 147 -3.97 17.29 -12.78
N LYS A 148 -3.70 16.08 -13.28
CA LYS A 148 -3.74 15.77 -14.71
C LYS A 148 -4.82 14.72 -15.00
N PRO A 149 -5.63 14.90 -16.08
CA PRO A 149 -6.69 13.95 -16.42
C PRO A 149 -6.20 12.52 -16.72
N ASP A 150 -4.94 12.37 -17.13
CA ASP A 150 -4.32 11.09 -17.44
C ASP A 150 -3.62 10.43 -16.24
N PHE A 151 -3.65 11.07 -15.06
CA PHE A 151 -2.93 10.68 -13.84
C PHE A 151 -1.40 10.74 -13.91
N SER A 152 -0.84 11.42 -14.92
CA SER A 152 0.62 11.64 -15.02
C SER A 152 1.21 12.47 -13.86
N ASP A 153 0.36 13.10 -13.05
CA ASP A 153 0.78 13.79 -11.82
C ASP A 153 0.96 12.88 -10.61
N LEU A 154 0.54 11.61 -10.67
CA LEU A 154 0.67 10.69 -9.56
C LEU A 154 2.11 10.14 -9.43
N PRO A 155 2.65 9.99 -8.21
CA PRO A 155 2.05 10.36 -6.92
C PRO A 155 2.06 11.88 -6.73
N ASN A 156 0.89 12.44 -6.40
CA ASN A 156 0.70 13.87 -6.20
C ASN A 156 0.55 14.19 -4.71
N SER A 157 1.61 14.69 -4.09
CA SER A 157 1.61 15.12 -2.68
C SER A 157 1.26 16.60 -2.49
N ASP A 158 0.92 17.32 -3.56
CA ASP A 158 0.46 18.71 -3.50
C ASP A 158 -1.02 18.72 -3.10
N ILE A 159 -1.27 18.47 -1.80
CA ILE A 159 -2.60 18.23 -1.24
C ILE A 159 -2.90 19.11 -0.01
N ALA A 160 -4.18 19.36 0.25
CA ALA A 160 -4.68 19.98 1.48
C ALA A 160 -5.87 19.18 2.05
N ASP A 161 -5.86 18.86 3.33
CA ASP A 161 -6.95 18.12 3.97
C ASP A 161 -8.24 18.96 4.05
N ALA A 162 -9.36 18.38 3.62
CA ALA A 162 -10.68 19.02 3.68
C ALA A 162 -11.41 18.66 4.98
N VAL A 163 -12.19 19.60 5.51
CA VAL A 163 -13.06 19.34 6.67
C VAL A 163 -14.25 18.49 6.22
N PRO A 164 -14.48 17.30 6.83
CA PRO A 164 -15.62 16.46 6.47
C PRO A 164 -16.94 17.21 6.67
N GLY A 165 -17.84 17.15 5.68
CA GLY A 165 -19.14 17.81 5.69
C GLY A 165 -19.10 19.31 5.38
N LYS A 166 -17.94 19.88 5.01
CA LYS A 166 -17.77 21.31 4.68
C LYS A 166 -17.38 21.53 3.22
N ILE A 167 -18.15 20.91 2.34
CA ILE A 167 -18.16 21.13 0.90
C ILE A 167 -19.56 21.61 0.55
N GLU A 168 -19.71 22.91 0.29
CA GLU A 168 -20.99 23.61 0.26
C GLU A 168 -21.21 24.28 -1.10
N ASN A 169 -22.39 24.10 -1.69
CA ASN A 169 -22.79 24.83 -2.88
C ASN A 169 -23.26 26.24 -2.47
N LYS A 170 -22.66 27.28 -3.05
CA LYS A 170 -23.01 28.70 -2.82
C LYS A 170 -23.61 29.36 -4.08
N GLY A 171 -24.24 28.58 -4.95
CA GLY A 171 -24.78 29.01 -6.23
C GLY A 171 -23.76 28.80 -7.36
N ASP A 172 -23.04 29.86 -7.72
CA ASP A 172 -22.12 29.86 -8.87
C ASP A 172 -20.80 29.13 -8.59
N VAL A 173 -20.49 28.90 -7.31
CA VAL A 173 -19.26 28.25 -6.85
C VAL A 173 -19.55 27.27 -5.72
N TRP A 174 -18.64 26.32 -5.55
CA TRP A 174 -18.57 25.45 -4.38
C TRP A 174 -17.45 25.89 -3.45
N GLU A 175 -17.75 25.98 -2.16
CA GLU A 175 -16.77 26.28 -1.12
C GLU A 175 -16.32 25.00 -0.43
N ILE A 176 -15.00 24.82 -0.31
CA ILE A 176 -14.37 23.70 0.39
C ILE A 176 -13.59 24.26 1.56
N THR A 177 -13.98 23.91 2.78
CA THR A 177 -13.22 24.29 3.98
C THR A 177 -12.07 23.31 4.22
N LEU A 178 -10.87 23.83 4.44
CA LEU A 178 -9.64 23.10 4.72
C LEU A 178 -9.40 22.97 6.24
N LYS A 179 -8.77 21.87 6.66
CA LYS A 179 -8.41 21.64 8.07
C LYS A 179 -7.27 22.53 8.55
N ALA A 180 -6.42 22.99 7.63
CA ALA A 180 -5.29 23.86 7.91
C ALA A 180 -5.15 24.92 6.79
N PRO A 181 -4.57 26.09 7.10
CA PRO A 181 -4.28 27.11 6.11
C PRO A 181 -3.38 26.59 4.98
N LEU A 182 -3.62 27.08 3.76
CA LEU A 182 -2.75 26.80 2.63
C LEU A 182 -1.32 27.27 2.90
N LYS A 183 -0.33 26.42 2.58
CA LYS A 183 1.09 26.76 2.70
C LYS A 183 1.62 27.65 1.57
N LYS A 184 0.95 27.63 0.41
CA LYS A 184 1.30 28.40 -0.79
C LYS A 184 0.04 28.85 -1.51
N ALA A 185 0.18 29.83 -2.40
CA ALA A 185 -0.90 30.31 -3.25
C ALA A 185 -1.10 29.43 -4.49
N TYR A 186 -2.28 29.49 -5.08
CA TYR A 186 -2.67 28.87 -6.34
C TYR A 186 -3.50 29.84 -7.17
N GLU A 187 -3.26 29.85 -8.48
CA GLU A 187 -3.96 30.74 -9.40
C GLU A 187 -5.37 30.24 -9.72
N LYS A 188 -6.23 31.17 -10.14
CA LYS A 188 -7.54 30.84 -10.72
C LYS A 188 -7.36 29.86 -11.88
N GLY A 189 -8.25 28.88 -11.99
CA GLY A 189 -8.18 27.88 -13.05
C GLY A 189 -7.23 26.71 -12.76
N THR A 190 -6.50 26.73 -11.63
CA THR A 190 -5.71 25.56 -11.19
C THR A 190 -6.59 24.33 -11.13
N ALA A 191 -6.19 23.27 -11.84
CA ALA A 191 -6.90 22.00 -11.84
C ALA A 191 -6.80 21.33 -10.47
N VAL A 192 -7.92 20.86 -9.95
CA VAL A 192 -8.00 20.14 -8.67
C VAL A 192 -8.85 18.89 -8.79
N ARG A 193 -8.63 17.91 -7.92
CA ARG A 193 -9.52 16.76 -7.73
C ARG A 193 -9.59 16.35 -6.26
N GLN A 194 -10.60 15.57 -5.92
CA GLN A 194 -10.67 15.00 -4.59
C GLN A 194 -9.82 13.73 -4.51
N GLN A 195 -8.87 13.73 -3.59
CA GLN A 195 -8.10 12.56 -3.19
C GLN A 195 -8.50 12.16 -1.76
N THR A 196 -7.99 11.03 -1.27
CA THR A 196 -8.28 10.60 0.11
C THR A 196 -7.17 9.77 0.71
N HIS A 197 -6.92 9.94 2.02
CA HIS A 197 -6.18 8.91 2.74
C HIS A 197 -7.01 7.61 2.76
N GLY A 198 -6.33 6.47 2.81
CA GLY A 198 -6.95 5.15 2.82
C GLY A 198 -6.05 4.14 3.52
N GLY A 199 -6.04 2.89 3.05
CA GLY A 199 -5.03 1.93 3.47
C GLY A 199 -3.63 2.52 3.26
N THR A 200 -2.92 2.75 4.36
CA THR A 200 -1.67 3.53 4.41
C THR A 200 -0.55 2.95 3.56
N TYR A 201 -0.58 1.63 3.36
CA TYR A 201 0.45 0.86 2.67
C TYR A 201 -0.19 -0.22 1.78
N ILE A 202 0.63 -0.97 1.06
CA ILE A 202 0.19 -2.11 0.24
C ILE A 202 0.12 -3.34 1.14
N TYR A 203 -1.07 -3.91 1.33
CA TYR A 203 -1.28 -5.07 2.22
C TYR A 203 -1.63 -6.34 1.45
N ASN A 204 -0.79 -6.73 0.49
CA ASN A 204 -1.10 -7.83 -0.42
C ASN A 204 -0.76 -9.22 0.15
N GLY A 205 0.15 -9.31 1.12
CA GLY A 205 0.52 -10.57 1.78
C GLY A 205 -0.51 -11.04 2.80
N ALA A 206 -1.09 -10.11 3.55
CA ALA A 206 -2.23 -10.32 4.43
C ALA A 206 -2.92 -8.98 4.71
N ALA A 207 -4.20 -8.84 4.38
CA ALA A 207 -5.00 -7.66 4.74
C ALA A 207 -6.03 -8.05 5.80
N GLY A 208 -5.86 -7.58 7.04
CA GLY A 208 -6.82 -7.81 8.12
C GLY A 208 -7.03 -9.29 8.47
N ARG A 209 -6.03 -10.14 8.24
CA ARG A 209 -6.11 -11.58 8.54
C ARG A 209 -5.85 -11.79 10.03
N LYS A 210 -6.51 -12.77 10.66
CA LYS A 210 -6.22 -13.15 12.05
C LYS A 210 -5.18 -14.26 12.08
N THR A 211 -4.27 -14.18 13.04
CA THR A 211 -3.38 -15.31 13.38
C THR A 211 -4.17 -16.42 14.10
N SER A 212 -3.55 -17.59 14.27
CA SER A 212 -4.03 -18.69 15.11
C SER A 212 -2.88 -19.23 15.96
N ASP A 213 -3.15 -20.17 16.87
CA ASP A 213 -2.10 -20.85 17.64
C ASP A 213 -1.17 -21.69 16.75
N ASP A 214 -1.68 -22.17 15.61
CA ASP A 214 -0.91 -22.85 14.57
C ASP A 214 -0.23 -21.89 13.60
N TRP A 215 0.90 -22.33 13.04
CA TRP A 215 1.61 -21.62 11.97
C TRP A 215 0.77 -21.55 10.70
N GLN A 216 0.51 -20.33 10.24
CA GLN A 216 -0.19 -20.04 8.99
C GLN A 216 0.75 -19.39 8.00
N THR A 217 0.72 -19.82 6.75
CA THR A 217 1.45 -19.15 5.67
C THR A 217 0.56 -18.09 5.04
N PHE A 218 1.03 -16.86 5.01
CA PHE A 218 0.41 -15.76 4.28
C PHE A 218 1.32 -15.35 3.11
N SER A 219 0.70 -15.02 1.97
CA SER A 219 1.42 -14.70 0.75
C SER A 219 0.59 -13.81 -0.16
N GLY A 220 1.28 -12.98 -0.94
CA GLY A 220 0.67 -12.09 -1.92
C GLY A 220 1.59 -11.88 -3.11
N VAL A 221 1.01 -11.72 -4.31
CA VAL A 221 1.74 -11.38 -5.53
C VAL A 221 1.38 -9.97 -5.97
N ILE A 222 2.39 -9.21 -6.41
CA ILE A 222 2.24 -7.86 -6.95
C ILE A 222 3.00 -7.75 -8.27
N SER A 223 2.42 -7.05 -9.25
CA SER A 223 3.05 -6.87 -10.56
C SER A 223 2.57 -5.60 -11.26
N GLY A 224 3.44 -5.00 -12.07
CA GLY A 224 3.14 -3.78 -12.81
C GLY A 224 2.89 -2.56 -11.91
N HIS A 225 2.73 -1.40 -12.55
CA HIS A 225 2.27 -0.17 -11.89
C HIS A 225 0.77 0.02 -12.13
N ALA A 226 0.06 0.39 -11.08
CA ALA A 226 -1.27 0.93 -11.23
C ALA A 226 -1.19 2.28 -11.98
N LYS A 227 -2.19 2.55 -12.82
CA LYS A 227 -2.35 3.89 -13.42
C LYS A 227 -2.70 4.94 -12.36
N SER A 228 -3.54 4.56 -11.39
CA SER A 228 -3.95 5.38 -10.26
C SER A 228 -4.49 4.49 -9.13
N GLY A 229 -4.70 5.08 -7.95
CA GLY A 229 -5.26 4.39 -6.80
C GLY A 229 -4.23 3.69 -5.91
N ASN A 230 -4.70 3.20 -4.77
CA ASN A 230 -3.91 2.49 -3.77
C ASN A 230 -4.21 0.96 -3.77
N THR A 231 -4.19 0.34 -4.93
CA THR A 231 -4.45 -1.11 -5.09
C THR A 231 -3.43 -1.98 -4.34
N ALA A 232 -3.83 -3.21 -4.00
CA ALA A 232 -2.97 -4.22 -3.41
C ALA A 232 -2.31 -5.14 -4.46
N ALA A 233 -2.80 -5.18 -5.69
CA ALA A 233 -2.33 -6.11 -6.73
C ALA A 233 -1.23 -5.54 -7.63
N GLN A 234 -1.02 -4.22 -7.61
CA GLN A 234 -0.04 -3.51 -8.43
C GLN A 234 0.71 -2.48 -7.58
N TRP A 235 1.93 -2.15 -7.99
CA TRP A 235 2.70 -1.09 -7.35
C TRP A 235 1.99 0.25 -7.53
N TRP A 236 1.96 1.06 -6.48
CA TRP A 236 1.38 2.40 -6.56
C TRP A 236 2.15 3.25 -7.58
N PRO A 237 1.49 4.20 -8.26
CA PRO A 237 2.15 5.11 -9.19
C PRO A 237 3.41 5.73 -8.58
N GLY A 238 4.51 5.74 -9.33
CA GLY A 238 5.79 6.31 -8.91
C GLY A 238 6.65 5.43 -8.00
N THR A 239 6.21 4.24 -7.61
CA THR A 239 7.04 3.32 -6.80
C THR A 239 8.32 2.95 -7.55
N LYS A 240 9.48 3.19 -6.92
CA LYS A 240 10.82 2.82 -7.41
C LYS A 240 11.54 1.84 -6.49
N ALA A 241 11.16 1.81 -5.22
CA ALA A 241 11.72 0.91 -4.23
C ALA A 241 10.66 0.56 -3.18
N ALA A 242 10.89 -0.47 -2.38
CA ALA A 242 9.96 -0.88 -1.34
C ALA A 242 10.66 -1.45 -0.10
N ARG A 243 9.97 -1.36 1.03
CA ARG A 243 10.28 -2.11 2.27
C ARG A 243 9.22 -3.18 2.48
N ILE A 244 9.60 -4.25 3.17
CA ILE A 244 8.63 -5.17 3.78
C ILE A 244 7.95 -4.45 4.94
N LEU A 245 6.65 -4.71 5.12
CA LEU A 245 5.82 -4.17 6.19
C LEU A 245 5.05 -5.30 6.90
N ILE A 246 5.10 -5.32 8.23
CA ILE A 246 4.26 -6.15 9.09
C ILE A 246 3.56 -5.24 10.10
N GLY A 247 2.24 -5.10 9.97
CA GLY A 247 1.36 -4.54 10.99
C GLY A 247 0.86 -5.65 11.92
N ALA A 248 1.57 -5.90 13.02
CA ALA A 248 1.24 -6.93 13.98
C ALA A 248 0.27 -6.42 15.06
N ASN A 249 -0.59 -7.29 15.57
CA ASN A 249 -1.51 -7.02 16.69
C ASN A 249 -2.46 -5.82 16.47
N TYR A 250 -2.97 -5.63 15.25
CA TYR A 250 -3.91 -4.54 14.96
C TYR A 250 -5.23 -4.72 15.73
N GLY A 251 -5.75 -3.65 16.32
CA GLY A 251 -7.00 -3.67 17.08
C GLY A 251 -6.98 -4.49 18.38
N ALA A 252 -5.81 -4.98 18.79
CA ALA A 252 -5.59 -5.76 20.00
C ALA A 252 -5.95 -4.98 21.28
N LYS A 253 -6.71 -5.62 22.19
CA LYS A 253 -7.04 -5.11 23.53
C LYS A 253 -6.82 -6.22 24.57
N GLY A 254 -5.62 -6.34 25.13
CA GLY A 254 -5.23 -7.47 25.99
C GLY A 254 -3.80 -7.95 25.77
N LYS A 255 -3.54 -9.24 26.04
CA LYS A 255 -2.22 -9.86 25.86
C LYS A 255 -2.12 -10.50 24.48
N PHE A 256 -1.44 -9.80 23.57
CA PHE A 256 -1.19 -10.25 22.20
C PHE A 256 0.31 -10.31 21.94
N GLU A 257 0.74 -11.38 21.30
CA GLU A 257 2.10 -11.55 20.82
C GLU A 257 2.03 -12.33 19.51
N THR A 258 2.44 -11.69 18.41
CA THR A 258 2.50 -12.34 17.10
C THR A 258 3.91 -12.87 16.91
N GLU A 259 4.03 -14.15 16.61
CA GLU A 259 5.29 -14.77 16.18
C GLU A 259 5.30 -14.92 14.65
N PHE A 260 6.46 -14.69 14.05
CA PHE A 260 6.64 -14.82 12.61
C PHE A 260 8.03 -15.32 12.23
N LYS A 261 8.13 -15.95 11.06
CA LYS A 261 9.38 -16.47 10.48
C LYS A 261 9.23 -16.69 8.98
N ASP A 262 10.32 -17.09 8.33
CA ASP A 262 10.36 -17.40 6.90
C ASP A 262 9.85 -16.23 6.02
N ILE A 263 10.12 -14.99 6.44
CA ILE A 263 9.73 -13.80 5.68
C ILE A 263 10.62 -13.70 4.43
N VAL A 264 10.01 -13.65 3.26
CA VAL A 264 10.75 -13.56 2.00
C VAL A 264 10.00 -12.73 0.96
N VAL A 265 10.75 -11.97 0.19
CA VAL A 265 10.35 -11.37 -1.08
C VAL A 265 11.18 -12.04 -2.18
N GLU A 266 10.51 -12.48 -3.23
CA GLU A 266 11.12 -13.16 -4.38
C GLU A 266 10.49 -12.67 -5.68
N THR A 267 11.26 -12.64 -6.77
CA THR A 267 10.68 -12.46 -8.11
C THR A 267 10.15 -13.78 -8.63
N VAL A 268 9.04 -13.74 -9.37
CA VAL A 268 8.34 -14.95 -9.86
C VAL A 268 7.91 -14.76 -11.31
N ASP A 269 7.75 -15.85 -12.05
CA ASP A 269 7.33 -15.83 -13.45
C ASP A 269 5.83 -15.53 -13.66
#